data_AF-A0A8T2WX89-F1
#
_entry.id   AF-A0A8T2WX89-F1
#
_cell.length_a   1.000
_cell.length_b   1.000
_cell.length_c   1.000
_cell.angle_alpha   90.00
_cell.angle_beta   90.00
_cell.angle_gamma   90.00
#
_symmetry.space_group_name_H-M   'P 1'
#
loop_
_entity.id
_entity.type
_entity.pdbx_description
1 polymer ?
#
loop_
_entity_poly.entity_id
_entity_poly.type
_entity_poly.pdbx_seq_one_letter_code
_entity_poly.pdbx_strand_id
1 'polypeptide(L)'
;MEERKWEDLEFYCLVNVLGRVGMESLLLDVPFVCKSWYKASLDPSCWKHLVFPKDLDSERDFTLLDRFKEKYKIENCSVDAFTKFVVGRSHGNCTGLFLPNGCTEEVAKYVADECPALRTLLLPSDILRCESSIVPTLIGKWEHLENLWLGSSENLVNIITQISLACNEFSGLCVSSATIQEEEASAIVTNLPNIKCLILRGARIYFENLVIILQGCKNLVHLDVRDCLGFDFDDEKVLELASNIKTFKCEGSMLDDYDDGVIDTDDLVYEGYISS
;
A
#
# COMPACT_ATOMS: atom_id res chain seq x y z
N MET A 1 21.18 42.03 14.28
CA MET A 1 20.58 40.80 14.80
C MET A 1 21.25 39.67 14.05
N GLU A 2 21.96 38.77 14.73
CA GLU A 2 22.39 37.53 14.07
C GLU A 2 21.14 36.75 13.68
N GLU A 3 21.00 36.47 12.39
CA GLU A 3 19.95 35.58 11.90
C GLU A 3 20.24 34.18 12.45
N ARG A 4 19.32 33.67 13.27
CA ARG A 4 19.41 32.28 13.75
C ARG A 4 19.37 31.36 12.56
N LYS A 5 20.37 30.50 12.43
CA LYS A 5 20.42 29.56 11.33
C LYS A 5 19.66 28.30 11.70
N TRP A 6 19.04 27.68 10.70
CA TRP A 6 18.37 26.39 10.87
C TRP A 6 19.31 25.26 11.28
N GLU A 7 20.62 25.40 11.04
CA GLU A 7 21.63 24.42 11.48
C GLU A 7 21.84 24.38 13.00
N ASP A 8 21.43 25.45 13.71
CA ASP A 8 21.56 25.61 15.16
C ASP A 8 20.33 25.10 15.94
N LEU A 9 19.33 24.56 15.24
CA LEU A 9 18.20 23.89 15.88
C LEU A 9 18.65 22.68 16.69
N GLU A 10 17.94 22.42 17.78
CA GLU A 10 18.16 21.25 18.62
C GLU A 10 17.94 19.96 17.81
N PHE A 11 18.75 18.94 18.07
CA PHE A 11 18.85 17.76 17.22
C PHE A 11 17.50 17.05 17.06
N TYR A 12 16.75 16.85 18.13
CA TYR A 12 15.45 16.20 18.05
C TYR A 12 14.38 17.07 17.37
N CYS A 13 14.47 18.40 17.48
CA CYS A 13 13.66 19.30 16.66
C CYS A 13 13.96 19.12 15.16
N LEU A 14 15.23 19.01 14.77
CA LEU A 14 15.60 18.74 13.38
C LEU A 14 15.06 17.40 12.90
N VAL A 15 15.26 16.32 13.66
CA VAL A 15 14.72 14.98 13.33
C VAL A 15 13.20 15.03 13.12
N ASN A 16 12.48 15.74 13.98
CA ASN A 16 11.02 15.86 13.86
C ASN A 16 10.59 16.59 12.57
N VAL A 17 11.28 17.68 12.22
CA VAL A 17 11.00 18.43 11.00
C VAL A 17 11.35 17.60 9.76
N LEU A 18 12.55 17.01 9.75
CA LEU A 18 13.05 16.21 8.64
C LEU A 18 12.22 14.95 8.40
N GLY A 19 11.67 14.32 9.44
CA GLY A 19 10.75 13.20 9.29
C GLY A 19 9.44 13.52 8.54
N ARG A 20 9.16 14.80 8.23
CA ARG A 20 7.94 15.23 7.52
C ARG A 20 8.19 15.70 6.08
N VAL A 21 9.44 15.76 5.64
CA VAL A 21 9.78 16.28 4.29
C VAL A 21 9.61 15.26 3.18
N GLY A 22 9.38 13.99 3.54
CA GLY A 22 9.22 12.88 2.60
C GLY A 22 10.54 12.20 2.25
N MET A 23 10.42 10.95 1.79
CA MET A 23 11.53 10.05 1.51
C MET A 23 12.51 10.62 0.47
N GLU A 24 11.99 11.20 -0.62
CA GLU A 24 12.82 11.75 -1.69
C GLU A 24 13.73 12.87 -1.19
N SER A 25 13.19 13.87 -0.48
CA SER A 25 14.00 14.95 0.06
C SER A 25 14.95 14.48 1.15
N LEU A 26 14.58 13.48 1.96
CA LEU A 26 15.48 12.84 2.92
C LEU A 26 16.66 12.13 2.23
N LEU A 27 16.45 11.57 1.04
CA LEU A 27 17.50 10.91 0.26
C LEU A 27 18.36 11.92 -0.48
N LEU A 28 17.73 12.85 -1.20
CA LEU A 28 18.44 13.64 -2.19
C LEU A 28 18.81 15.01 -1.68
N ASP A 29 18.03 15.69 -0.84
CA ASP A 29 18.24 17.12 -0.58
C ASP A 29 18.85 17.37 0.80
N VAL A 30 18.23 16.83 1.84
CA VAL A 30 18.57 17.06 3.25
C VAL A 30 20.04 16.72 3.57
N PRO A 31 20.61 15.59 3.11
CA PRO A 31 22.01 15.26 3.37
C PRO A 31 23.02 16.29 2.84
N PHE A 32 22.62 17.10 1.87
CA PHE A 32 23.50 18.04 1.17
C PHE A 32 23.30 19.51 1.59
N VAL A 33 22.40 19.78 2.53
CA VAL A 33 22.18 21.14 3.07
C VAL A 33 23.31 21.53 4.01
N CYS A 34 23.52 20.77 5.09
CA CYS A 34 24.63 20.98 6.02
C CYS A 34 24.90 19.71 6.85
N LYS A 35 26.02 19.70 7.59
CA LYS A 35 26.42 18.54 8.42
C LYS A 35 25.42 18.22 9.53
N SER A 36 24.77 19.24 10.09
CA SER A 36 23.77 19.07 11.15
C SER A 36 22.54 18.31 10.62
N TRP A 37 22.03 18.75 9.47
CA TRP A 37 20.89 18.12 8.80
C TRP A 37 21.21 16.72 8.31
N TYR A 38 22.40 16.50 7.74
CA TYR A 38 22.84 15.15 7.37
C TYR A 38 22.80 14.20 8.57
N LYS A 39 23.37 14.60 9.70
CA LYS A 39 23.36 13.76 10.92
C LYS A 39 21.94 13.49 11.41
N ALA A 40 21.09 14.51 11.43
CA ALA A 40 19.69 14.35 11.84
C ALA A 40 18.92 13.42 10.88
N SER A 41 19.16 13.50 9.56
CA SER A 41 18.51 12.62 8.58
C SER A 41 18.90 11.14 8.69
N LEU A 42 19.97 10.81 9.40
CA LEU A 42 20.36 9.43 9.67
C LEU A 42 19.57 8.82 10.84
N ASP A 43 18.81 9.63 11.60
CA ASP A 43 17.98 9.11 12.68
C ASP A 43 16.85 8.23 12.09
N PRO A 44 16.67 6.99 12.60
CA PRO A 44 15.63 6.07 12.11
C PRO A 44 14.21 6.65 12.15
N SER A 45 13.96 7.61 13.05
CA SER A 45 12.65 8.26 13.19
C SER A 45 12.24 9.07 11.95
N CYS A 46 13.21 9.45 11.10
CA CYS A 46 12.92 10.11 9.82
C CYS A 46 12.35 9.14 8.77
N TRP A 47 12.53 7.83 8.95
CA TRP A 47 12.28 6.79 7.93
C TRP A 47 11.12 5.86 8.31
N LYS A 48 10.19 6.34 9.16
CA LYS A 48 9.02 5.55 9.61
C LYS A 48 7.98 5.34 8.51
N HIS A 49 7.89 6.26 7.56
CA HIS A 49 6.94 6.21 6.45
C HIS A 49 7.70 6.32 5.13
N LEU A 50 7.72 5.23 4.37
CA LEU A 50 8.44 5.10 3.11
C LEU A 50 7.43 4.86 2.00
N VAL A 51 7.18 5.89 1.20
CA VAL A 51 6.28 5.81 0.05
C VAL A 51 7.11 5.94 -1.20
N PHE A 52 7.36 4.83 -1.89
CA PHE A 52 8.07 4.87 -3.15
C PHE A 52 7.13 5.31 -4.28
N PRO A 53 7.62 6.10 -5.25
CA PRO A 53 6.93 6.27 -6.51
C PRO A 53 6.68 4.91 -7.17
N LYS A 54 5.50 4.73 -7.79
CA LYS A 54 5.13 3.52 -8.53
C LYS A 54 6.22 3.13 -9.54
N ASP A 55 6.60 4.10 -10.37
CA ASP A 55 7.55 3.93 -11.46
C ASP A 55 8.96 4.37 -11.05
N LEU A 56 9.68 3.49 -10.36
CA LEU A 56 11.09 3.75 -10.00
C LEU A 56 12.08 3.53 -11.14
N ASP A 57 11.71 2.78 -12.17
CA ASP A 57 12.61 2.42 -13.29
C ASP A 57 11.81 2.43 -14.60
N SER A 58 11.10 3.54 -14.85
CA SER A 58 10.40 3.79 -16.12
C SER A 58 11.40 4.31 -17.15
N GLU A 59 11.43 3.67 -18.33
CA GLU A 59 12.25 4.14 -19.46
C GLU A 59 11.83 5.51 -20.00
N ARG A 60 10.63 5.98 -19.63
CA ARG A 60 10.02 7.20 -20.20
C ARG A 60 10.33 8.46 -19.42
N ASP A 61 10.64 8.35 -18.13
CA ASP A 61 10.77 9.48 -17.22
C ASP A 61 12.10 9.44 -16.45
N PHE A 62 12.58 10.61 -16.04
CA PHE A 62 13.74 10.71 -15.17
C PHE A 62 13.33 10.40 -13.73
N THR A 63 13.56 9.16 -13.31
CA THR A 63 12.98 8.59 -12.09
C THR A 63 13.72 9.02 -10.81
N LEU A 64 13.13 8.68 -9.66
CA LEU A 64 13.81 8.79 -8.36
C LEU A 64 15.12 7.98 -8.35
N LEU A 65 15.12 6.80 -8.97
CA LEU A 65 16.30 5.94 -9.03
C LEU A 65 17.40 6.57 -9.90
N ASP A 66 17.04 7.20 -11.02
CA ASP A 66 18.01 7.90 -11.88
C ASP A 66 18.65 9.09 -11.17
N ARG A 67 17.83 9.90 -10.49
CA ARG A 67 18.31 11.02 -9.67
C ARG A 67 19.23 10.54 -8.55
N PHE A 68 18.88 9.42 -7.91
CA PHE A 68 19.73 8.81 -6.90
C PHE A 68 21.06 8.34 -7.49
N LYS A 69 21.03 7.64 -8.62
CA LYS A 69 22.24 7.18 -9.34
C LYS A 69 23.13 8.35 -9.72
N GLU A 70 22.58 9.42 -10.30
CA GLU A 70 23.34 10.61 -10.68
C GLU A 70 23.95 11.31 -9.45
N LYS A 71 23.14 11.58 -8.43
CA LYS A 71 23.55 12.35 -7.25
C LYS A 71 24.64 11.65 -6.45
N TYR A 72 24.56 10.32 -6.35
CA TYR A 72 25.53 9.50 -5.62
C TYR A 72 26.61 8.88 -6.52
N LYS A 73 26.56 9.12 -7.84
CA LYS A 73 27.48 8.56 -8.84
C LYS A 73 27.52 7.03 -8.79
N ILE A 74 26.34 6.41 -8.74
CA ILE A 74 26.17 4.96 -8.73
C ILE A 74 25.89 4.49 -10.15
N GLU A 75 26.76 3.63 -10.68
CA GLU A 75 26.66 3.17 -12.07
C GLU A 75 25.56 2.12 -12.26
N ASN A 76 25.45 1.15 -11.35
CA ASN A 76 24.48 0.06 -11.42
C ASN A 76 23.73 -0.06 -10.08
N CYS A 77 22.40 0.08 -10.13
CA CYS A 77 21.53 -0.10 -8.98
C CYS A 77 20.19 -0.64 -9.47
N SER A 78 19.81 -1.83 -9.01
CA SER A 78 18.48 -2.40 -9.29
C SER A 78 17.43 -1.79 -8.36
N VAL A 79 16.16 -1.87 -8.75
CA VAL A 79 15.01 -1.50 -7.92
C VAL A 79 15.08 -2.20 -6.56
N ASP A 80 15.38 -3.50 -6.53
CA ASP A 80 15.53 -4.27 -5.29
C ASP A 80 16.63 -3.75 -4.38
N ALA A 81 17.83 -3.49 -4.93
CA ALA A 81 18.97 -3.01 -4.14
C ALA A 81 18.70 -1.61 -3.57
N PHE A 82 18.10 -0.72 -4.38
CA PHE A 82 17.69 0.60 -3.94
C PHE A 82 16.61 0.53 -2.85
N THR A 83 15.59 -0.29 -3.05
CA THR A 83 14.48 -0.45 -2.10
C THR A 83 14.97 -0.99 -0.76
N LYS A 84 15.78 -2.06 -0.77
CA LYS A 84 16.41 -2.61 0.46
C LYS A 84 17.29 -1.57 1.17
N PHE A 85 18.06 -0.78 0.41
CA PHE A 85 18.89 0.30 0.98
C PHE A 85 18.06 1.37 1.70
N VAL A 86 16.97 1.82 1.10
CA VAL A 86 16.10 2.86 1.68
C VAL A 86 15.34 2.31 2.89
N VAL A 87 14.78 1.10 2.79
CA VAL A 87 14.09 0.42 3.90
C VAL A 87 15.03 0.23 5.09
N GLY A 88 16.28 -0.16 4.85
CA GLY A 88 17.30 -0.33 5.89
C GLY A 88 17.60 0.92 6.71
N ARG A 89 17.31 2.13 6.20
CA ARG A 89 17.45 3.39 6.97
C ARG A 89 16.51 3.47 8.17
N SER A 90 15.41 2.73 8.14
CA SER A 90 14.43 2.71 9.23
C SER A 90 14.91 1.92 10.46
N HIS A 91 15.94 1.08 10.32
CA HIS A 91 16.45 0.22 11.40
C HIS A 91 15.31 -0.49 12.18
N GLY A 92 14.33 -1.04 11.46
CA GLY A 92 13.18 -1.73 12.04
C GLY A 92 12.04 -0.86 12.55
N ASN A 93 12.15 0.47 12.44
CA ASN A 93 11.11 1.42 12.87
C ASN A 93 10.11 1.77 11.76
N CYS A 94 10.18 1.11 10.60
CA CYS A 94 9.23 1.38 9.51
C CYS A 94 7.82 0.93 9.92
N THR A 95 6.89 1.88 9.92
CA THR A 95 5.47 1.66 10.26
C THR A 95 4.56 1.76 9.04
N GLY A 96 4.98 2.47 7.99
CA GLY A 96 4.26 2.57 6.72
C GLY A 96 5.20 2.37 5.55
N LEU A 97 4.92 1.43 4.66
CA LEU A 97 5.78 1.10 3.52
C LEU A 97 4.94 0.84 2.27
N PHE A 98 5.22 1.57 1.19
CA PHE A 98 4.58 1.36 -0.10
C PHE A 98 5.63 0.95 -1.11
N LEU A 99 5.64 -0.32 -1.50
CA LEU A 99 6.67 -0.85 -2.38
C LEU A 99 6.42 -0.44 -3.84
N PRO A 100 7.48 -0.10 -4.58
CA PRO A 100 7.40 0.28 -5.99
C PRO A 100 7.17 -0.94 -6.89
N ASN A 101 6.72 -0.70 -8.13
CA ASN A 101 6.69 -1.75 -9.14
C ASN A 101 8.11 -2.23 -9.49
N GLY A 102 8.22 -3.46 -10.00
CA GLY A 102 9.50 -4.09 -10.31
C GLY A 102 10.25 -4.70 -9.12
N CYS A 103 9.70 -4.63 -7.91
CA CYS A 103 10.24 -5.35 -6.76
C CYS A 103 10.00 -6.86 -6.88
N THR A 104 11.00 -7.65 -6.48
CA THR A 104 10.87 -9.11 -6.41
C THR A 104 10.39 -9.61 -5.04
N GLU A 105 10.05 -10.89 -4.96
CA GLU A 105 9.77 -11.57 -3.70
C GLU A 105 10.93 -11.50 -2.68
N GLU A 106 12.17 -11.32 -3.13
CA GLU A 106 13.30 -11.13 -2.21
C GLU A 106 13.19 -9.84 -1.40
N VAL A 107 12.60 -8.79 -1.99
CA VAL A 107 12.31 -7.54 -1.27
C VAL A 107 11.21 -7.77 -0.26
N ALA A 108 10.13 -8.45 -0.63
CA ALA A 108 9.07 -8.78 0.31
C ALA A 108 9.59 -9.59 1.51
N LYS A 109 10.47 -10.57 1.27
CA LYS A 109 11.13 -11.33 2.33
C LYS A 109 12.00 -10.46 3.23
N TYR A 110 12.83 -9.60 2.63
CA TYR A 110 13.68 -8.65 3.36
C TYR A 110 12.84 -7.72 4.24
N VAL A 111 11.75 -7.16 3.71
CA VAL A 111 10.82 -6.30 4.46
C VAL A 111 10.19 -7.06 5.61
N ALA A 112 9.80 -8.31 5.40
CA ALA A 112 9.20 -9.13 6.44
C ALA A 112 10.18 -9.43 7.59
N ASP A 113 11.48 -9.54 7.30
CA ASP A 113 12.52 -9.76 8.31
C ASP A 113 12.95 -8.47 9.02
N GLU A 114 13.06 -7.36 8.28
CA GLU A 114 13.65 -6.12 8.79
C GLU A 114 12.63 -5.10 9.30
N CYS A 115 11.34 -5.25 9.00
CA CYS A 115 10.29 -4.28 9.35
C CYS A 115 9.10 -4.93 10.10
N PRO A 116 9.32 -5.49 11.31
CA PRO A 116 8.25 -6.12 12.08
C PRO A 116 7.21 -5.12 12.64
N ALA A 117 7.56 -3.83 12.72
CA ALA A 117 6.69 -2.77 13.25
C ALA A 117 5.68 -2.20 12.24
N LEU A 118 5.57 -2.81 11.05
CA LEU A 118 4.68 -2.33 9.98
C LEU A 118 3.22 -2.35 10.43
N ARG A 119 2.54 -1.23 10.21
CA ARG A 119 1.10 -1.03 10.39
C ARG A 119 0.39 -0.84 9.05
N THR A 120 1.11 -0.42 8.02
CA THR A 120 0.54 -0.08 6.71
C THR A 120 1.51 -0.54 5.63
N LEU A 121 1.04 -1.40 4.72
CA LEU A 121 1.88 -2.00 3.68
C LEU A 121 1.16 -1.98 2.33
N LEU A 122 1.83 -1.54 1.27
CA LEU A 122 1.42 -1.79 -0.11
C LEU A 122 2.38 -2.78 -0.76
N LEU A 123 1.81 -3.86 -1.33
CA LEU A 123 2.50 -4.84 -2.15
C LEU A 123 2.03 -4.70 -3.61
N PRO A 124 2.94 -4.42 -4.56
CA PRO A 124 2.60 -4.30 -5.98
C PRO A 124 2.22 -5.65 -6.58
N SER A 125 1.48 -5.62 -7.69
CA SER A 125 1.02 -6.80 -8.42
C SER A 125 2.18 -7.74 -8.78
N ASP A 126 3.35 -7.20 -9.14
CA ASP A 126 4.53 -7.99 -9.55
C ASP A 126 4.96 -9.08 -8.54
N ILE A 127 4.77 -8.85 -7.24
CA ILE A 127 5.11 -9.79 -6.16
C ILE A 127 3.99 -10.84 -5.95
N LEU A 128 2.77 -10.54 -6.42
CA LEU A 128 1.53 -11.27 -6.14
C LEU A 128 1.05 -12.15 -7.31
N ARG A 129 1.63 -11.98 -8.50
CA ARG A 129 1.17 -12.55 -9.79
C ARG A 129 1.21 -14.08 -9.91
N CYS A 130 1.71 -14.81 -8.93
CA CYS A 130 1.85 -16.26 -9.04
C CYS A 130 1.13 -16.97 -7.89
N GLU A 131 0.44 -18.08 -8.21
CA GLU A 131 -0.13 -18.99 -7.20
C GLU A 131 0.92 -19.47 -6.19
N SER A 132 2.19 -19.63 -6.58
CA SER A 132 3.27 -20.01 -5.67
C SER A 132 3.90 -18.83 -4.92
N SER A 133 3.25 -17.66 -4.91
CA SER A 133 3.78 -16.47 -4.26
C SER A 133 4.10 -16.74 -2.79
N ILE A 134 5.26 -16.26 -2.33
CA ILE A 134 5.64 -16.44 -0.92
C ILE A 134 4.86 -15.53 0.03
N VAL A 135 4.15 -14.52 -0.49
CA VAL A 135 3.51 -13.46 0.32
C VAL A 135 2.62 -14.00 1.43
N PRO A 136 1.71 -14.98 1.21
CA PRO A 136 0.91 -15.53 2.29
C PRO A 136 1.76 -16.03 3.48
N THR A 137 2.92 -16.63 3.21
CA THR A 137 3.83 -17.13 4.26
C THR A 137 4.54 -16.01 5.03
N LEU A 138 4.57 -14.80 4.48
CA LEU A 138 5.22 -13.63 5.09
C LEU A 138 4.26 -12.83 5.98
N ILE A 139 2.96 -12.85 5.70
CA ILE A 139 1.93 -12.08 6.45
C ILE A 139 2.06 -12.28 7.96
N GLY A 140 2.36 -13.51 8.39
CA GLY A 140 2.55 -13.86 9.80
C GLY A 140 3.63 -13.08 10.55
N LYS A 141 4.52 -12.36 9.84
CA LYS A 141 5.60 -11.56 10.43
C LYS A 141 5.18 -10.13 10.77
N TRP A 142 4.02 -9.67 10.32
CA TRP A 142 3.52 -8.31 10.56
C TRP A 142 2.34 -8.33 11.53
N GLU A 143 2.60 -8.71 12.78
CA GLU A 143 1.57 -8.87 13.83
C GLU A 143 0.76 -7.59 14.11
N HIS A 144 1.36 -6.42 13.86
CA HIS A 144 0.75 -5.10 14.06
C HIS A 144 0.16 -4.50 12.78
N LEU A 145 0.04 -5.28 11.69
CA LEU A 145 -0.49 -4.77 10.43
C LEU A 145 -1.96 -4.38 10.57
N GLU A 146 -2.26 -3.11 10.28
CA GLU A 146 -3.61 -2.55 10.34
C GLU A 146 -4.23 -2.43 8.95
N ASN A 147 -3.42 -2.08 7.95
CA ASN A 147 -3.88 -1.76 6.61
C ASN A 147 -2.97 -2.41 5.55
N LEU A 148 -3.57 -3.10 4.59
CA LEU A 148 -2.87 -3.76 3.48
C LEU A 148 -3.46 -3.33 2.14
N TRP A 149 -2.60 -2.86 1.24
CA TRP A 149 -2.90 -2.61 -0.15
C TRP A 149 -2.24 -3.69 -0.99
N LEU A 150 -3.03 -4.31 -1.84
CA LEU A 150 -2.60 -5.35 -2.75
C LEU A 150 -2.90 -4.89 -4.18
N GLY A 151 -1.96 -5.14 -5.06
CA GLY A 151 -2.27 -5.34 -6.48
C GLY A 151 -3.17 -6.56 -6.68
N SER A 152 -3.46 -6.88 -7.95
CA SER A 152 -4.26 -8.07 -8.26
C SER A 152 -3.52 -9.34 -7.81
N SER A 153 -4.23 -10.28 -7.15
CA SER A 153 -3.63 -11.49 -6.59
C SER A 153 -4.55 -12.70 -6.74
N GLU A 154 -3.98 -13.82 -7.20
CA GLU A 154 -4.62 -15.13 -7.27
C GLU A 154 -4.68 -15.83 -5.89
N ASN A 155 -3.94 -15.32 -4.90
CA ASN A 155 -3.81 -15.89 -3.55
C ASN A 155 -4.62 -15.15 -2.48
N LEU A 156 -5.60 -14.34 -2.87
CA LEU A 156 -6.29 -13.44 -1.95
C LEU A 156 -6.89 -14.18 -0.74
N VAL A 157 -7.51 -15.34 -0.94
CA VAL A 157 -8.07 -16.19 0.13
C VAL A 157 -6.99 -16.61 1.14
N ASN A 158 -5.83 -17.04 0.65
CA ASN A 158 -4.69 -17.44 1.49
C ASN A 158 -4.15 -16.25 2.28
N ILE A 159 -4.00 -15.09 1.64
CA ILE A 159 -3.54 -13.85 2.28
C ILE A 159 -4.52 -13.46 3.41
N ILE A 160 -5.82 -13.40 3.11
CA ILE A 160 -6.88 -13.07 4.08
C ILE A 160 -6.87 -14.05 5.26
N THR A 161 -6.71 -15.34 4.99
CA THR A 161 -6.63 -16.36 6.03
C THR A 161 -5.43 -16.10 6.95
N GLN A 162 -4.25 -15.82 6.40
CA GLN A 162 -3.06 -15.53 7.20
C GLN A 162 -3.18 -14.24 8.00
N ILE A 163 -3.83 -13.21 7.44
CA ILE A 163 -4.13 -11.96 8.17
C ILE A 163 -4.95 -12.29 9.42
N SER A 164 -5.99 -13.11 9.30
CA SER A 164 -6.85 -13.45 10.45
C SER A 164 -6.12 -14.23 11.55
N LEU A 165 -5.05 -14.94 11.20
CA LEU A 165 -4.26 -15.73 12.15
C LEU A 165 -3.20 -14.89 12.87
N ALA A 166 -2.71 -13.82 12.25
CA ALA A 166 -1.54 -13.09 12.72
C ALA A 166 -1.78 -11.62 13.09
N CYS A 167 -2.72 -10.94 12.41
CA CYS A 167 -2.86 -9.49 12.47
C CYS A 167 -4.11 -9.10 13.27
N ASN A 168 -4.00 -9.05 14.60
CA ASN A 168 -5.14 -8.76 15.49
C ASN A 168 -5.66 -7.31 15.39
N GLU A 169 -4.82 -6.39 14.91
CA GLU A 169 -5.16 -4.97 14.75
C GLU A 169 -5.67 -4.65 13.33
N PHE A 170 -5.85 -5.66 12.48
CA PHE A 170 -6.21 -5.47 11.08
C PHE A 170 -7.58 -4.81 10.90
N SER A 171 -7.63 -3.79 10.05
CA SER A 171 -8.81 -2.93 9.91
C SER A 171 -9.11 -2.48 8.48
N GLY A 172 -8.12 -2.50 7.58
CA GLY A 172 -8.25 -2.02 6.21
C GLY A 172 -7.65 -2.94 5.16
N LEU A 173 -8.43 -3.32 4.15
CA LEU A 173 -7.97 -4.07 2.98
C LEU A 173 -8.30 -3.28 1.71
N CYS A 174 -7.28 -3.05 0.88
CA CYS A 174 -7.44 -2.52 -0.46
C CYS A 174 -6.90 -3.55 -1.45
N VAL A 175 -7.71 -3.96 -2.43
CA VAL A 175 -7.31 -4.86 -3.50
C VAL A 175 -7.78 -4.28 -4.81
N SER A 176 -6.86 -3.86 -5.67
CA SER A 176 -7.22 -3.27 -6.96
C SER A 176 -7.38 -4.34 -8.03
N SER A 177 -8.39 -4.17 -8.89
CA SER A 177 -8.63 -5.06 -10.04
C SER A 177 -8.66 -6.55 -9.66
N ALA A 178 -9.25 -6.85 -8.51
CA ALA A 178 -9.43 -8.21 -8.03
C ALA A 178 -10.58 -8.90 -8.76
N THR A 179 -10.54 -10.23 -8.86
CA THR A 179 -11.75 -11.02 -9.13
C THR A 179 -12.28 -11.51 -7.79
N ILE A 180 -13.49 -11.08 -7.41
CA ILE A 180 -14.12 -11.45 -6.14
C ILE A 180 -15.28 -12.38 -6.45
N GLN A 181 -14.99 -13.69 -6.40
CA GLN A 181 -16.01 -14.73 -6.50
C GLN A 181 -16.62 -15.00 -5.11
N GLU A 182 -17.48 -16.01 -5.04
CA GLU A 182 -18.12 -16.42 -3.79
C GLU A 182 -17.10 -16.83 -2.73
N GLU A 183 -15.99 -17.47 -3.15
CA GLU A 183 -14.92 -17.92 -2.25
C GLU A 183 -14.19 -16.73 -1.60
N GLU A 184 -13.76 -15.74 -2.39
CA GLU A 184 -13.11 -14.53 -1.86
C GLU A 184 -14.05 -13.72 -0.97
N ALA A 185 -15.31 -13.52 -1.40
CA ALA A 185 -16.31 -12.80 -0.61
C ALA A 185 -16.56 -13.49 0.74
N SER A 186 -16.69 -14.81 0.73
CA SER A 186 -16.87 -15.61 1.95
C SER A 186 -15.63 -15.57 2.85
N ALA A 187 -14.43 -15.59 2.26
CA ALA A 187 -13.18 -15.50 2.99
C ALA A 187 -13.07 -14.14 3.70
N ILE A 188 -13.41 -13.03 3.03
CA ILE A 188 -13.43 -11.68 3.63
C ILE A 188 -14.35 -11.67 4.85
N VAL A 189 -15.60 -12.13 4.69
CA VAL A 189 -16.60 -12.12 5.77
C VAL A 189 -16.18 -12.99 6.95
N THR A 190 -15.66 -14.19 6.67
CA THR A 190 -15.35 -15.18 7.71
C THR A 190 -14.09 -14.84 8.48
N ASN A 191 -13.05 -14.38 7.78
CA ASN A 191 -11.72 -14.17 8.36
C ASN A 191 -11.48 -12.72 8.79
N LEU A 192 -12.21 -11.74 8.22
CA LEU A 192 -12.09 -10.31 8.54
C LEU A 192 -13.42 -9.72 9.06
N PRO A 193 -14.08 -10.32 10.06
CA PRO A 193 -15.42 -9.90 10.51
C PRO A 193 -15.45 -8.48 11.12
N ASN A 194 -14.30 -7.97 11.55
CA ASN A 194 -14.15 -6.64 12.15
C ASN A 194 -13.56 -5.58 11.21
N ILE A 195 -13.43 -5.90 9.90
CA ILE A 195 -12.91 -4.96 8.91
C ILE A 195 -13.75 -3.68 8.87
N LYS A 196 -13.07 -2.54 8.81
CA LYS A 196 -13.67 -1.21 8.81
C LYS A 196 -13.59 -0.54 7.44
N CYS A 197 -12.53 -0.83 6.69
CA CYS A 197 -12.26 -0.25 5.39
C CYS A 197 -12.02 -1.36 4.37
N LEU A 198 -12.83 -1.39 3.31
CA LEU A 198 -12.66 -2.31 2.19
C LEU A 198 -12.70 -1.52 0.88
N ILE A 199 -11.63 -1.57 0.11
CA ILE A 199 -11.51 -0.90 -1.18
C ILE A 199 -11.26 -1.98 -2.24
N LEU A 200 -12.18 -2.10 -3.20
CA LEU A 200 -12.19 -3.09 -4.27
C LEU A 200 -12.34 -2.41 -5.63
N ARG A 201 -11.76 -1.22 -5.80
CA ARG A 201 -11.93 -0.44 -7.02
C ARG A 201 -11.46 -1.20 -8.26
N GLY A 202 -12.23 -1.12 -9.34
CA GLY A 202 -11.90 -1.82 -10.58
C GLY A 202 -12.09 -3.34 -10.51
N ALA A 203 -12.66 -3.88 -9.42
CA ALA A 203 -12.81 -5.31 -9.26
C ALA A 203 -13.94 -5.88 -10.11
N ARG A 204 -13.81 -7.15 -10.47
CA ARG A 204 -14.91 -7.95 -10.98
C ARG A 204 -15.62 -8.60 -9.81
N ILE A 205 -16.82 -8.10 -9.49
CA ILE A 205 -17.65 -8.57 -8.37
C ILE A 205 -19.12 -8.53 -8.78
N TYR A 206 -19.75 -9.70 -8.88
CA TYR A 206 -21.18 -9.77 -9.17
C TYR A 206 -22.01 -9.38 -7.95
N PHE A 207 -23.22 -8.90 -8.22
CA PHE A 207 -24.17 -8.46 -7.20
C PHE A 207 -24.28 -9.45 -6.02
N GLU A 208 -24.41 -10.76 -6.28
CA GLU A 208 -24.55 -11.78 -5.24
C GLU A 208 -23.36 -11.82 -4.27
N ASN A 209 -22.14 -11.67 -4.79
CA ASN A 209 -20.92 -11.66 -3.99
C ASN A 209 -20.76 -10.36 -3.20
N LEU A 210 -21.20 -9.24 -3.78
CA LEU A 210 -21.28 -7.96 -3.06
C LEU A 210 -22.27 -8.05 -1.90
N VAL A 211 -23.42 -8.72 -2.10
CA VAL A 211 -24.41 -8.96 -1.04
C VAL A 211 -23.79 -9.77 0.12
N ILE A 212 -22.99 -10.80 -0.17
CA ILE A 212 -22.27 -11.57 0.86
C ILE A 212 -21.44 -10.63 1.75
N ILE A 213 -20.67 -9.73 1.15
CA ILE A 213 -19.82 -8.77 1.89
C ILE A 213 -20.68 -7.79 2.70
N LEU A 214 -21.67 -7.15 2.07
CA LEU A 214 -22.55 -6.16 2.72
C LEU A 214 -23.32 -6.77 3.91
N GLN A 215 -23.73 -8.03 3.78
CA GLN A 215 -24.43 -8.73 4.84
C GLN A 215 -23.50 -9.34 5.89
N GLY A 216 -22.26 -9.67 5.55
CA GLY A 216 -21.32 -10.30 6.47
C GLY A 216 -20.49 -9.32 7.30
N CYS A 217 -19.96 -8.27 6.68
CA CYS A 217 -19.02 -7.33 7.31
C CYS A 217 -19.76 -6.18 8.02
N LYS A 218 -20.35 -6.48 9.19
CA LYS A 218 -21.20 -5.54 9.93
C LYS A 218 -20.51 -4.29 10.48
N ASN A 219 -19.18 -4.29 10.54
CA ASN A 219 -18.38 -3.19 11.07
C ASN A 219 -17.80 -2.28 9.97
N LEU A 220 -18.17 -2.47 8.70
CA LEU A 220 -17.72 -1.63 7.60
C LEU A 220 -18.15 -0.17 7.80
N VAL A 221 -17.17 0.71 7.75
CA VAL A 221 -17.33 2.16 7.79
C VAL A 221 -17.08 2.76 6.41
N HIS A 222 -16.14 2.19 5.66
CA HIS A 222 -15.78 2.60 4.32
C HIS A 222 -15.81 1.39 3.38
N LEU A 223 -16.62 1.48 2.33
CA LEU A 223 -16.64 0.53 1.23
C LEU A 223 -16.53 1.30 -0.07
N ASP A 224 -15.46 1.06 -0.82
CA ASP A 224 -15.22 1.66 -2.13
C ASP A 224 -15.19 0.55 -3.19
N VAL A 225 -16.26 0.49 -3.97
CA VAL A 225 -16.46 -0.44 -5.09
C VAL A 225 -16.72 0.36 -6.36
N ARG A 226 -16.00 1.47 -6.55
CA ARG A 226 -16.04 2.25 -7.80
C ARG A 226 -15.44 1.49 -8.97
N ASP A 227 -15.89 1.82 -10.17
CA ASP A 227 -15.36 1.29 -11.44
C ASP A 227 -15.36 -0.27 -11.52
N CYS A 228 -16.23 -0.94 -10.75
CA CYS A 228 -16.33 -2.40 -10.72
C CYS A 228 -17.19 -2.96 -11.86
N LEU A 229 -16.95 -4.23 -12.21
CA LEU A 229 -17.75 -4.98 -13.18
C LEU A 229 -18.58 -6.05 -12.46
N GLY A 230 -19.90 -6.07 -12.68
CA GLY A 230 -20.81 -7.10 -12.22
C GLY A 230 -22.08 -6.62 -11.50
N PHE A 231 -22.25 -5.32 -11.29
CA PHE A 231 -23.47 -4.71 -10.74
C PHE A 231 -23.61 -3.25 -11.21
N ASP A 232 -24.84 -2.75 -11.27
CA ASP A 232 -25.11 -1.34 -11.60
C ASP A 232 -25.03 -0.47 -10.34
N PHE A 233 -24.26 0.63 -10.40
CA PHE A 233 -24.10 1.57 -9.29
C PHE A 233 -25.41 2.27 -8.89
N ASP A 234 -26.37 2.40 -9.82
CA ASP A 234 -27.69 2.99 -9.58
C ASP A 234 -28.75 1.96 -9.12
N ASP A 235 -28.36 0.70 -8.86
CA ASP A 235 -29.29 -0.33 -8.37
C ASP A 235 -29.78 -0.01 -6.94
N GLU A 236 -31.08 0.24 -6.80
CA GLU A 236 -31.75 0.54 -5.53
C GLU A 236 -31.44 -0.49 -4.43
N LYS A 237 -31.27 -1.77 -4.77
CA LYS A 237 -30.96 -2.82 -3.79
C LYS A 237 -29.54 -2.69 -3.24
N VAL A 238 -28.58 -2.31 -4.07
CA VAL A 238 -27.19 -2.07 -3.62
C VAL A 238 -27.19 -0.90 -2.64
N LEU A 239 -27.88 0.19 -2.99
CA LEU A 239 -27.99 1.38 -2.15
C LEU A 239 -28.70 1.09 -0.82
N GLU A 240 -29.77 0.30 -0.85
CA GLU A 240 -30.49 -0.13 0.35
C GLU A 240 -29.59 -0.97 1.29
N LEU A 241 -28.89 -1.97 0.74
CA LEU A 241 -28.00 -2.84 1.51
C LEU A 241 -26.81 -2.09 2.10
N ALA A 242 -26.26 -1.11 1.38
CA ALA A 242 -25.13 -0.29 1.82
C ALA A 242 -25.52 0.91 2.70
N SER A 243 -26.81 1.15 2.94
CA SER A 243 -27.33 2.35 3.63
C SER A 243 -26.76 2.62 5.03
N ASN A 244 -26.24 1.60 5.72
CA ASN A 244 -25.63 1.74 7.04
C ASN A 244 -24.12 2.00 7.01
N ILE A 245 -23.48 1.94 5.83
CA ILE A 245 -22.06 2.20 5.65
C ILE A 245 -21.86 3.72 5.55
N LYS A 246 -21.04 4.27 6.45
CA LYS A 246 -20.83 5.71 6.55
C LYS A 246 -20.30 6.33 5.25
N THR A 247 -19.38 5.65 4.59
CA THR A 247 -18.80 6.09 3.33
C THR A 247 -18.85 4.94 2.33
N PHE A 248 -19.93 4.88 1.56
CA PHE A 248 -20.10 3.96 0.45
C PHE A 248 -19.85 4.70 -0.87
N LYS A 249 -19.01 4.13 -1.74
CA LYS A 249 -18.72 4.64 -3.08
C LYS A 249 -18.87 3.50 -4.08
N CYS A 250 -19.59 3.73 -5.16
CA CYS A 250 -19.84 2.74 -6.20
C CYS A 250 -19.90 3.33 -7.61
N GLU A 251 -19.64 4.63 -7.74
CA GLU A 251 -19.71 5.35 -9.01
C GLU A 251 -18.85 4.69 -10.09
N GLY A 252 -19.37 4.61 -11.31
CA GLY A 252 -18.69 4.00 -12.46
C GLY A 252 -18.83 2.48 -12.54
N SER A 253 -19.42 1.82 -11.54
CA SER A 253 -19.61 0.36 -11.56
C SER A 253 -20.77 -0.06 -12.43
N MET A 254 -20.55 -1.02 -13.32
CA MET A 254 -21.52 -1.43 -14.32
C MET A 254 -21.65 -2.94 -14.42
N LEU A 255 -22.70 -3.39 -15.10
CA LEU A 255 -22.82 -4.79 -15.47
C LEU A 255 -21.66 -5.19 -16.39
N ASP A 256 -21.30 -6.46 -16.31
CA ASP A 256 -20.25 -7.01 -17.16
C ASP A 256 -20.75 -7.13 -18.60
N ASP A 257 -20.39 -6.14 -19.41
CA ASP A 257 -20.56 -6.19 -20.85
C ASP A 257 -19.34 -6.94 -21.42
N TYR A 258 -19.55 -7.97 -22.24
CA TYR A 258 -18.52 -8.88 -22.75
C TYR A 258 -17.35 -8.24 -23.55
N ASP A 259 -17.18 -6.92 -23.55
CA ASP A 259 -16.35 -6.18 -24.53
C ASP A 259 -15.36 -5.15 -23.97
N ASP A 260 -15.15 -5.02 -22.66
CA ASP A 260 -14.19 -4.03 -22.14
C ASP A 260 -12.82 -4.60 -21.75
N GLY A 261 -11.79 -3.97 -22.32
CA GLY A 261 -10.38 -4.33 -22.22
C GLY A 261 -9.77 -4.11 -20.84
N VAL A 262 -8.59 -4.70 -20.65
CA VAL A 262 -7.80 -4.68 -19.41
C VAL A 262 -7.55 -3.25 -18.92
N ILE A 263 -8.15 -2.88 -17.80
CA ILE A 263 -7.80 -1.67 -17.03
C ILE A 263 -6.39 -1.86 -16.46
N ASP A 264 -5.51 -0.87 -16.59
CA ASP A 264 -4.17 -0.90 -15.97
C ASP A 264 -4.34 -0.97 -14.43
N THR A 265 -4.07 -2.15 -13.88
CA THR A 265 -4.41 -2.54 -12.52
C THR A 265 -3.66 -1.76 -11.45
N ASP A 266 -2.51 -1.19 -11.81
CA ASP A 266 -1.61 -0.59 -10.84
C ASP A 266 -1.92 0.89 -10.60
N ASP A 267 -2.61 1.61 -11.49
CA ASP A 267 -2.97 3.02 -11.26
C ASP A 267 -4.01 3.16 -10.13
N LEU A 268 -4.93 2.19 -10.01
CA LEU A 268 -5.99 2.20 -9.01
C LEU A 268 -5.48 2.02 -7.58
N VAL A 269 -4.37 1.28 -7.39
CA VAL A 269 -3.78 1.02 -6.06
C VAL A 269 -3.26 2.33 -5.45
N TYR A 270 -2.61 3.17 -6.25
CA TYR A 270 -1.98 4.42 -5.79
C TYR A 270 -2.98 5.59 -5.69
N GLU A 271 -4.04 5.62 -6.51
CA GLU A 271 -5.10 6.64 -6.39
C GLU A 271 -5.89 6.53 -5.06
N GLY A 272 -6.00 5.33 -4.50
CA GLY A 272 -6.64 5.08 -3.21
C GLY A 272 -5.92 5.72 -2.01
N TYR A 273 -4.64 6.07 -2.14
CA TYR A 273 -3.84 6.73 -1.09
C TYR A 273 -3.80 8.25 -1.24
N ILE A 274 -3.86 8.77 -2.47
CA ILE A 274 -3.89 10.22 -2.73
C ILE A 274 -5.24 10.83 -2.30
N SER A 275 -6.29 10.00 -2.17
CA SER A 275 -7.66 10.44 -1.89
C SER A 275 -8.15 10.19 -0.44
N SER A 276 -7.27 9.75 0.47
CA SER A 276 -7.57 9.52 1.91
C SER A 276 -7.07 10.64 2.83
#